data_AF-A0A512BV21-F1
#
_entry.id   AF-A0A512BV21-F1
#
_cell.length_a   1.000
_cell.length_b   1.000
_cell.length_c   1.000
_cell.angle_alpha   90.00
_cell.angle_beta   90.00
_cell.angle_gamma   90.00
#
_symmetry.space_group_name_H-M   'P 1'
#
loop_
_entity.id
_entity.type
_entity.pdbx_description
1 polymer ?
#
loop_
_entity_poly.entity_id
_entity_poly.type
_entity_poly.pdbx_seq_one_letter_code
_entity_poly.pdbx_strand_id
1 'polypeptide(L)'
;MVGSAVTDLDPLAPSLARNVEHRQTLLVSAGGAVSAEAAGQVLGITRQAVDKRRRAGTVLAVREGSDWRYPACQFDNGEVLAGIADVVRGFGSAGPWVALDFLLASDTALAGRTPLEALRAGDRDAVLRLVRGAQGDGFA
;
A
#
# COMPACT_ATOMS: atom_id res chain seq x y z
N MET A 1 40.70 35.11 -4.99
CA MET A 1 40.59 34.61 -3.60
C MET A 1 39.41 35.35 -3.00
N VAL A 2 38.24 34.77 -2.71
CA VAL A 2 37.87 33.43 -2.23
C VAL A 2 36.60 32.97 -2.98
N GLY A 3 36.58 31.70 -3.39
CA GLY A 3 35.41 31.06 -4.00
C GLY A 3 34.31 30.83 -2.97
N SER A 4 33.10 31.26 -3.31
CA SER A 4 31.88 30.94 -2.58
C SER A 4 31.49 29.50 -2.90
N ALA A 5 31.65 28.60 -1.95
CA ALA A 5 31.06 27.27 -2.00
C ALA A 5 29.88 27.25 -1.04
N VAL A 6 28.73 27.69 -1.53
CA VAL A 6 27.43 27.42 -0.90
C VAL A 6 27.13 25.96 -1.22
N THR A 7 27.38 25.04 -0.28
CA THR A 7 26.77 23.72 -0.33
C THR A 7 25.37 23.85 0.26
N ASP A 8 24.44 24.33 -0.57
CA ASP A 8 23.02 24.25 -0.25
C ASP A 8 22.63 22.78 -0.38
N LEU A 9 22.57 22.07 0.74
CA LEU A 9 22.03 20.72 0.78
C LEU A 9 20.59 20.81 0.29
N ASP A 10 20.30 20.16 -0.82
CA ASP A 10 18.98 20.16 -1.48
C ASP A 10 17.85 19.92 -0.44
N PRO A 11 16.98 20.92 -0.17
CA PRO A 11 15.93 20.85 0.85
C PRO A 11 14.94 19.70 0.66
N LEU A 12 14.94 19.08 -0.52
CA LEU A 12 14.11 17.92 -0.85
C LEU A 12 14.74 16.59 -0.41
N ALA A 13 16.06 16.51 -0.24
CA ALA A 13 16.77 15.28 0.12
C ALA A 13 16.31 14.66 1.45
N PRO A 14 16.08 15.43 2.54
CA PRO A 14 15.56 14.88 3.80
C PRO A 14 14.11 14.41 3.71
N SER A 15 13.31 15.01 2.83
CA SER A 15 11.91 14.63 2.61
C SER A 15 11.82 13.37 1.75
N LEU A 16 12.67 13.22 0.74
CA LEU A 16 12.82 11.99 -0.04
C LEU A 16 13.32 10.82 0.82
N ALA A 17 14.33 11.04 1.67
CA ALA A 17 14.85 10.03 2.58
C ALA A 17 13.77 9.51 3.55
N ARG A 18 13.02 10.42 4.19
CA ARG A 18 11.89 10.05 5.06
C ARG A 18 10.80 9.26 4.33
N ASN A 19 10.50 9.63 3.08
CA ASN A 19 9.54 8.89 2.25
C ASN A 19 10.04 7.48 1.91
N VAL A 20 11.35 7.29 1.69
CA VAL A 20 11.93 5.96 1.42
C VAL A 20 11.92 5.08 2.68
N GLU A 21 12.35 5.61 3.82
CA GLU A 21 12.38 4.88 5.09
C GLU A 21 10.98 4.44 5.53
N HIS A 22 9.99 5.34 5.39
CA HIS A 22 8.61 5.00 5.70
C HIS A 22 8.07 3.89 4.80
N ARG A 23 8.34 3.94 3.49
CA ARG A 23 7.93 2.87 2.54
C ARG A 23 8.58 1.53 2.87
N GLN A 24 9.85 1.52 3.25
CA GLN A 24 10.51 0.30 3.71
C GLN A 24 9.85 -0.25 4.98
N THR A 25 9.53 0.62 5.93
CA THR A 25 8.81 0.23 7.16
C THR A 25 7.46 -0.40 6.83
N LEU A 26 6.68 0.21 5.92
CA LEU A 26 5.41 -0.36 5.47
C LEU A 26 5.57 -1.74 4.84
N LEU A 27 6.61 -1.95 4.03
CA LEU A 27 6.88 -3.26 3.44
C LEU A 27 7.24 -4.29 4.50
N VAL A 28 8.07 -3.94 5.50
CA VAL A 28 8.39 -4.83 6.63
C VAL A 28 7.12 -5.20 7.40
N SER A 29 6.29 -4.22 7.76
CA SER A 29 5.01 -4.43 8.45
C SER A 29 4.00 -5.23 7.62
N ALA A 30 4.08 -5.17 6.28
CA ALA A 30 3.29 -5.98 5.37
C ALA A 30 3.76 -7.45 5.27
N GLY A 31 4.82 -7.84 5.98
CA GLY A 31 5.45 -9.15 5.81
C GLY A 31 6.28 -9.26 4.53
N GLY A 32 6.73 -8.12 4.00
CA GLY A 32 7.42 -7.98 2.73
C GLY A 32 6.48 -7.76 1.54
N ALA A 33 7.06 -7.78 0.34
CA ALA A 33 6.32 -7.80 -0.90
C ALA A 33 6.96 -8.75 -1.91
N VAL A 34 6.12 -9.38 -2.73
CA VAL A 34 6.54 -10.39 -3.70
C VAL A 34 6.52 -9.83 -5.12
N SER A 35 7.22 -10.50 -6.05
CA SER A 35 7.13 -10.17 -7.47
C SER A 35 5.79 -10.62 -8.07
N ALA A 36 5.51 -10.22 -9.32
CA ALA A 36 4.32 -10.68 -10.03
C ALA A 36 4.33 -12.21 -10.25
N GLU A 37 5.50 -12.80 -10.48
CA GLU A 37 5.69 -14.23 -10.65
C GLU A 37 5.38 -14.97 -9.35
N ALA A 38 5.94 -14.52 -8.22
CA ALA A 38 5.69 -15.11 -6.91
C ALA A 38 4.23 -14.93 -6.45
N ALA A 39 3.63 -13.76 -6.68
CA ALA A 39 2.19 -13.55 -6.46
C ALA A 39 1.35 -14.51 -7.33
N GLY A 40 1.78 -14.79 -8.56
CA GLY A 40 1.14 -15.76 -9.44
C GLY A 40 1.17 -17.17 -8.86
N GLN A 41 2.30 -17.58 -8.29
CA GLN A 41 2.42 -18.87 -7.61
C GLN A 41 1.50 -18.98 -6.39
N VAL A 42 1.44 -17.94 -5.56
CA VAL A 42 0.53 -17.89 -4.41
C VAL A 42 -0.93 -18.04 -4.85
N LEU A 43 -1.31 -17.35 -5.93
CA LEU A 43 -2.69 -17.31 -6.41
C LEU A 43 -3.08 -18.42 -7.39
N GLY A 44 -2.15 -19.33 -7.74
CA GLY A 44 -2.36 -20.35 -8.77
C GLY A 44 -2.67 -19.80 -10.16
N ILE A 45 -2.15 -18.60 -10.50
CA ILE A 45 -2.38 -17.94 -11.80
C ILE A 45 -1.09 -17.45 -12.46
N THR A 46 -1.16 -17.12 -13.75
CA THR A 46 0.01 -16.59 -14.45
C THR A 46 0.38 -15.19 -13.99
N ARG A 47 1.67 -14.85 -14.12
CA ARG A 47 2.20 -13.49 -13.95
C ARG A 47 1.39 -12.44 -14.74
N GLN A 48 0.99 -12.75 -15.99
CA GLN A 48 0.17 -11.82 -16.79
C GLN A 48 -1.24 -11.63 -16.20
N ALA A 49 -1.82 -12.66 -15.60
CA ALA A 49 -3.11 -12.55 -14.92
C ALA A 49 -2.99 -11.70 -13.64
N VAL A 50 -1.86 -11.76 -12.91
CA VAL A 50 -1.57 -10.86 -11.79
C VAL A 50 -1.47 -9.41 -12.30
N ASP A 51 -0.71 -9.17 -13.38
CA ASP A 51 -0.61 -7.85 -14.00
C ASP A 51 -1.98 -7.31 -14.46
N LYS A 52 -2.85 -8.19 -14.98
CA LYS A 52 -4.23 -7.84 -15.35
C LYS A 52 -5.05 -7.42 -14.12
N ARG A 53 -4.97 -8.17 -13.01
CA ARG A 53 -5.63 -7.83 -11.74
C ARG A 53 -5.14 -6.49 -11.19
N ARG A 54 -3.83 -6.23 -11.27
CA ARG A 54 -3.24 -4.95 -10.84
C ARG A 54 -3.81 -3.78 -11.63
N ARG A 55 -3.84 -3.91 -12.96
CA ARG A 55 -4.41 -2.87 -13.85
C ARG A 55 -5.91 -2.67 -13.62
N ALA A 56 -6.62 -3.72 -13.23
CA ALA A 56 -8.03 -3.66 -12.84
C ALA A 56 -8.25 -3.10 -11.41
N GLY A 57 -7.20 -2.84 -10.65
CA GLY A 57 -7.30 -2.37 -9.26
C GLY A 57 -7.83 -3.42 -8.29
N THR A 58 -7.76 -4.71 -8.64
CA THR A 58 -8.28 -5.81 -7.79
C THR A 58 -7.19 -6.46 -6.93
N VAL A 59 -5.96 -5.96 -6.99
CA VAL A 59 -4.83 -6.36 -6.15
C VAL A 59 -3.98 -5.11 -5.89
N LEU A 60 -3.46 -4.98 -4.68
CA LEU A 60 -2.58 -3.89 -4.31
C LEU A 60 -1.17 -4.16 -4.83
N ALA A 61 -0.59 -3.17 -5.50
CA ALA A 61 0.80 -3.19 -5.90
C ALA A 61 1.44 -1.81 -5.70
N VAL A 62 2.64 -1.80 -5.15
CA VAL A 62 3.45 -0.60 -4.93
C VAL A 62 4.65 -0.61 -5.90
N ARG A 63 5.18 0.59 -6.22
CA ARG A 63 6.39 0.70 -7.05
C ARG A 63 7.64 0.75 -6.19
N GLU A 64 8.57 -0.16 -6.44
CA GLU A 64 9.96 -0.06 -6.01
C GLU A 64 10.85 0.04 -7.27
N GLY A 65 11.42 1.23 -7.49
CA GLY A 65 12.15 1.52 -8.72
C GLY A 65 11.26 1.40 -9.97
N SER A 66 11.68 0.59 -10.94
CA SER A 66 10.90 0.26 -12.14
C SER A 66 9.80 -0.76 -11.89
N ASP A 67 9.92 -1.55 -10.82
CA ASP A 67 9.19 -2.80 -10.67
C ASP A 67 7.95 -2.65 -9.80
N TRP A 68 6.95 -3.49 -10.09
CA TRP A 68 5.77 -3.65 -9.26
C TRP A 68 6.03 -4.73 -8.22
N ARG A 69 5.74 -4.39 -6.96
CA ARG A 69 5.81 -5.29 -5.81
C ARG A 69 4.43 -5.42 -5.19
N TYR A 70 4.08 -6.63 -4.78
CA TYR A 70 2.77 -6.98 -4.26
C TYR A 70 2.90 -7.27 -2.77
N PRO A 71 2.46 -6.37 -1.87
CA PRO A 71 2.57 -6.57 -0.42
C PRO A 71 1.99 -7.92 0.00
N ALA A 72 2.74 -8.71 0.75
CA ALA A 72 2.39 -10.09 1.08
C ALA A 72 1.13 -10.17 1.96
N CYS A 73 0.93 -9.18 2.82
CA CYS A 73 -0.19 -9.09 3.75
C CYS A 73 -1.58 -9.24 3.12
N GLN A 74 -1.74 -8.89 1.84
CA GLN A 74 -3.02 -8.92 1.14
C GLN A 74 -3.46 -10.32 0.71
N PHE A 75 -2.57 -11.30 0.76
CA PHE A 75 -2.85 -12.67 0.35
C PHE A 75 -3.16 -13.52 1.58
N ASP A 76 -4.18 -14.36 1.45
CA ASP A 76 -4.54 -15.36 2.47
C ASP A 76 -5.10 -16.60 1.79
N ASN A 77 -4.65 -17.78 2.21
CA ASN A 77 -5.11 -19.08 1.70
C ASN A 77 -5.17 -19.21 0.16
N GLY A 78 -4.19 -18.61 -0.54
CA GLY A 78 -4.09 -18.66 -2.01
C GLY A 78 -5.02 -17.68 -2.74
N GLU A 79 -5.66 -16.77 -2.02
CA GLU A 79 -6.54 -15.73 -2.57
C GLU A 79 -6.09 -14.33 -2.15
N VAL A 80 -6.65 -13.31 -2.79
CA VAL A 80 -6.56 -11.93 -2.33
C VAL A 80 -7.66 -11.71 -1.30
N LEU A 81 -7.30 -11.18 -0.13
CA LEU A 81 -8.25 -10.87 0.94
C LEU A 81 -9.45 -10.07 0.39
N ALA A 82 -10.64 -10.50 0.77
CA ALA A 82 -11.87 -9.81 0.42
C ALA A 82 -11.82 -8.36 0.94
N GLY A 83 -12.17 -7.40 0.08
CA GLY A 83 -12.13 -5.97 0.41
C GLY A 83 -10.89 -5.22 -0.08
N ILE A 84 -9.79 -5.90 -0.45
CA ILE A 84 -8.58 -5.23 -0.98
C ILE A 84 -8.90 -4.40 -2.23
N ALA A 85 -9.71 -4.93 -3.14
CA ALA A 85 -10.11 -4.20 -4.34
C ALA A 85 -10.85 -2.89 -4.03
N ASP A 86 -11.61 -2.84 -2.94
CA ASP A 86 -12.32 -1.62 -2.54
C ASP A 86 -11.37 -0.60 -1.93
N VAL A 87 -10.41 -1.05 -1.12
CA VAL A 87 -9.35 -0.19 -0.57
C VAL A 87 -8.51 0.41 -1.72
N VAL A 88 -8.04 -0.43 -2.65
CA VAL A 88 -7.25 0.02 -3.80
C VAL A 88 -8.01 1.06 -4.63
N ARG A 89 -9.30 0.83 -4.89
CA ARG A 89 -10.14 1.79 -5.62
C ARG A 89 -10.40 3.06 -4.83
N GLY A 90 -10.68 2.93 -3.53
CA GLY A 90 -10.91 4.06 -2.65
C GLY A 90 -9.72 5.02 -2.65
N PHE A 91 -8.51 4.50 -2.54
CA PHE A 91 -7.29 5.31 -2.55
C PHE A 91 -6.69 5.53 -3.94
N GLY A 92 -7.47 5.38 -5.02
CA GLY A 92 -6.97 5.49 -6.39
C GLY A 92 -6.31 6.84 -6.72
N SER A 93 -6.80 7.94 -6.13
CA SER A 93 -6.26 9.30 -6.28
C SER A 93 -5.00 9.55 -5.42
N ALA A 94 -5.00 9.06 -4.19
CA ALA A 94 -3.88 9.21 -3.24
C ALA A 94 -2.70 8.26 -3.56
N GLY A 95 -2.99 7.12 -4.18
CA GLY A 95 -2.01 6.17 -4.67
C GLY A 95 -1.82 4.94 -3.76
N PRO A 96 -1.11 3.91 -4.28
CA PRO A 96 -1.03 2.59 -3.65
C PRO A 96 -0.21 2.57 -2.35
N TRP A 97 0.74 3.50 -2.17
CA TRP A 97 1.48 3.61 -0.92
C TRP A 97 0.59 4.09 0.23
N VAL A 98 -0.34 5.02 -0.04
CA VAL A 98 -1.33 5.48 0.95
C VAL A 98 -2.32 4.35 1.26
N ALA A 99 -2.73 3.58 0.25
CA ALA A 99 -3.57 2.39 0.47
C ALA A 99 -2.90 1.35 1.38
N LEU A 100 -1.60 1.12 1.22
CA LEU A 100 -0.83 0.22 2.07
C LEU A 100 -0.70 0.75 3.50
N ASP A 101 -0.38 2.04 3.66
CA ASP A 101 -0.30 2.69 4.96
C ASP A 101 -1.63 2.59 5.72
N PHE A 102 -2.74 2.94 5.05
CA PHE A 102 -4.09 2.79 5.59
C PHE A 102 -4.37 1.35 6.07
N LEU A 103 -4.00 0.33 5.29
CA LEU A 103 -4.22 -1.06 5.68
C LEU A 103 -3.49 -1.45 6.97
N LEU A 104 -2.35 -0.81 7.25
CA LEU A 104 -1.45 -1.14 8.36
C LEU A 104 -1.60 -0.20 9.56
N ALA A 105 -2.31 0.92 9.41
CA ALA A 105 -2.56 1.87 10.47
C ALA A 105 -3.68 1.39 11.41
N SER A 106 -3.41 1.34 12.72
CA SER A 106 -4.45 1.06 13.72
C SER A 106 -5.52 2.16 13.72
N ASP A 107 -6.78 1.75 13.82
CA ASP A 107 -7.91 2.69 13.85
C ASP A 107 -8.77 2.47 15.09
N THR A 108 -9.05 3.56 15.81
CA THR A 108 -9.91 3.52 17.01
C THR A 108 -11.35 3.09 16.72
N ALA A 109 -11.87 3.39 15.52
CA ALA A 109 -13.19 2.93 15.06
C ALA A 109 -13.22 1.42 14.80
N LEU A 110 -12.05 0.76 14.70
CA LEU A 110 -11.89 -0.69 14.64
C LEU A 110 -11.44 -1.29 15.98
N ALA A 111 -11.62 -0.55 17.08
CA ALA A 111 -11.17 -0.93 18.42
C ALA A 111 -9.65 -1.15 18.51
N GLY A 112 -8.87 -0.33 17.80
CA GLY A 112 -7.41 -0.39 17.78
C GLY A 112 -6.82 -1.38 16.77
N ARG A 113 -7.67 -2.17 16.10
CA ARG A 113 -7.25 -3.03 14.99
C ARG A 113 -6.91 -2.18 13.76
N THR A 114 -6.06 -2.74 12.92
CA THR A 114 -5.80 -2.24 11.57
C THR A 114 -6.94 -2.64 10.62
N PRO A 115 -7.16 -1.90 9.51
CA PRO A 115 -8.09 -2.33 8.47
C PRO A 115 -7.73 -3.70 7.90
N LEU A 116 -6.45 -4.05 7.78
CA LEU A 116 -6.01 -5.38 7.36
C LEU A 116 -6.51 -6.50 8.31
N GLU A 117 -6.38 -6.31 9.63
CA GLU A 117 -6.88 -7.25 10.62
C GLU A 117 -8.40 -7.38 10.57
N ALA A 118 -9.11 -6.26 10.39
CA ALA A 118 -10.55 -6.26 10.20
C ALA A 118 -10.96 -7.03 8.93
N LEU A 119 -10.24 -6.87 7.80
CA LEU A 119 -10.49 -7.65 6.58
C LEU A 119 -10.28 -9.15 6.81
N ARG A 120 -9.20 -9.55 7.51
CA ARG A 120 -8.96 -10.96 7.86
C ARG A 120 -10.04 -11.54 8.77
N ALA A 121 -10.60 -10.73 9.66
CA ALA A 121 -11.73 -11.12 10.51
C ALA A 121 -13.08 -11.17 9.76
N GLY A 122 -13.12 -10.76 8.49
CA GLY A 122 -14.34 -10.69 7.68
C GLY A 122 -15.15 -9.41 7.87
N ASP A 123 -14.66 -8.43 8.65
CA ASP A 123 -15.31 -7.16 8.96
C ASP A 123 -15.20 -6.13 7.81
N ARG A 124 -15.46 -6.57 6.57
CA ARG A 124 -15.28 -5.75 5.36
C ARG A 124 -16.07 -4.44 5.42
N ASP A 125 -17.31 -4.47 5.89
CA ASP A 125 -18.17 -3.28 5.93
C ASP A 125 -17.60 -2.17 6.83
N ALA A 126 -16.94 -2.55 7.93
CA ALA A 126 -16.27 -1.60 8.81
C ALA A 126 -15.13 -0.87 8.09
N VAL A 127 -14.31 -1.63 7.35
CA VAL A 127 -13.22 -1.07 6.54
C VAL A 127 -13.75 -0.16 5.43
N LEU A 128 -14.83 -0.55 4.74
CA LEU A 128 -15.43 0.26 3.69
C LEU A 128 -15.99 1.60 4.20
N ARG A 129 -16.48 1.64 5.45
CA ARG A 129 -16.87 2.91 6.07
C ARG A 129 -15.68 3.85 6.23
N LEU A 130 -14.54 3.34 6.69
CA LEU A 130 -13.32 4.13 6.84
C LEU A 130 -12.77 4.60 5.49
N VAL A 131 -12.76 3.74 4.47
CA VAL A 131 -12.35 4.13 3.12
C VAL A 131 -13.19 5.32 2.63
N ARG A 132 -14.51 5.30 2.82
CA ARG A 132 -15.38 6.43 2.44
C ARG A 132 -15.11 7.68 3.28
N GLY A 133 -14.84 7.55 4.58
CA GLY A 133 -14.47 8.66 5.45
C GLY A 133 -13.16 9.34 5.01
N ALA A 134 -12.15 8.54 4.69
CA ALA A 134 -10.86 9.03 4.20
C ALA A 134 -10.93 9.75 2.85
N GLN A 135 -11.98 9.50 2.04
CA GLN A 135 -12.24 10.28 0.81
C GLN A 135 -12.93 11.63 1.10
N GLY A 136 -13.64 11.75 2.23
CA GLY A 136 -14.38 12.95 2.62
C GLY A 136 -13.50 14.02 3.29
N ASP A 137 -12.41 13.60 3.93
CA ASP A 137 -11.47 14.49 4.65
C ASP A 137 -10.33 15.00 3.74
N GLY A 138 -10.59 15.14 2.43
CA GLY A 138 -9.68 15.84 1.53
C GLY A 138 -9.46 17.27 2.02
N PHE A 139 -8.35 17.52 2.70
CA PHE A 139 -7.96 18.81 3.26
C PHE A 139 -8.10 19.94 2.23
N ALA A 140 -8.97 20.90 2.55
CA ALA A 140 -8.88 22.29 2.14
C ALA A 140 -7.72 23.00 2.87
#